data_AF-A0A845YAM5-F1
#
_entry.id   AF-A0A845YAM5-F1
#
_cell.length_a   1.000
_cell.length_b   1.000
_cell.length_c   1.000
_cell.angle_alpha   90.00
_cell.angle_beta   90.00
_cell.angle_gamma   90.00
#
_symmetry.space_group_name_H-M   'P 1'
#
loop_
_entity.id
_entity.type
_entity.pdbx_description
1 polymer ?
#
loop_
_entity_poly.entity_id
_entity_poly.type
_entity_poly.pdbx_seq_one_letter_code
_entity_poly.pdbx_strand_id
1 'polypeptide(L)'
;MPNVTNLIWDEIKWLKIHCVFSRLATCNEKPESSCVLNTEVELLSEQGVDYTRLRELLAASQWKEADKETANVMLKAVGREKEGYLNIEDIKKFPCKDLRTIDQFWVKYSSGHFGFSVQKRIWEEVGGNSDYETFEKLGERVGWSKRGSWLNYSALTFSTQAPMGHLPFRRQRVRDLDFYVARVGGFFYSRVATCNL
;
A
#
# COMPACT_ATOMS: atom_id res chain seq x y z
N MET A 1 -36.90 -8.11 57.42
CA MET A 1 -35.54 -8.67 57.60
C MET A 1 -35.55 -10.09 57.06
N PRO A 2 -34.49 -10.61 56.42
CA PRO A 2 -33.13 -10.10 56.15
C PRO A 2 -32.93 -9.79 54.63
N ASN A 3 -32.08 -8.88 54.13
CA ASN A 3 -30.64 -8.62 54.23
C ASN A 3 -29.75 -9.78 53.74
N VAL A 4 -28.92 -9.56 52.72
CA VAL A 4 -27.44 -9.62 52.74
C VAL A 4 -26.90 -9.37 51.32
N THR A 5 -26.21 -8.23 51.22
CA THR A 5 -25.06 -7.84 50.39
C THR A 5 -24.32 -8.87 49.52
N ASN A 6 -23.91 -8.37 48.34
CA ASN A 6 -22.63 -8.59 47.66
C ASN A 6 -22.22 -10.04 47.32
N LEU A 7 -22.40 -10.40 46.05
CA LEU A 7 -21.35 -11.03 45.25
C LEU A 7 -21.36 -10.30 43.88
N ILE A 8 -20.44 -9.35 43.69
CA ILE A 8 -19.20 -9.54 42.91
C ILE A 8 -19.54 -9.50 41.42
N TRP A 9 -19.44 -8.33 40.78
CA TRP A 9 -18.19 -7.90 40.15
C TRP A 9 -17.61 -9.00 39.26
N ASP A 10 -18.23 -9.24 38.10
CA ASP A 10 -17.50 -9.52 36.85
C ASP A 10 -18.47 -9.72 35.69
N GLU A 11 -18.97 -8.61 35.14
CA GLU A 11 -19.10 -8.48 33.68
C GLU A 11 -19.29 -7.01 33.29
N ILE A 12 -18.39 -6.16 33.79
CA ILE A 12 -18.04 -4.92 33.09
C ILE A 12 -17.34 -5.34 31.80
N LYS A 13 -18.14 -5.54 30.75
CA LYS A 13 -17.99 -4.91 29.44
C LYS A 13 -19.10 -5.40 28.52
N TRP A 14 -20.30 -4.99 28.93
CA TRP A 14 -21.39 -4.65 28.04
C TRP A 14 -20.90 -3.82 26.83
N LEU A 15 -21.34 -4.29 25.65
CA LEU A 15 -21.72 -3.54 24.43
C LEU A 15 -20.66 -3.02 23.47
N LYS A 16 -20.73 -3.52 22.23
CA LYS A 16 -21.58 -2.96 21.15
C LYS A 16 -21.88 -4.12 20.20
N ILE A 17 -23.12 -4.43 19.89
CA ILE A 17 -23.81 -4.08 18.64
C ILE A 17 -25.28 -4.51 18.85
N HIS A 18 -26.19 -3.78 18.19
CA HIS A 18 -27.65 -3.95 18.11
C HIS A 18 -28.46 -3.10 19.07
N CYS A 19 -28.80 -1.90 18.60
CA CYS A 19 -30.08 -1.30 18.91
C CYS A 19 -30.76 -0.88 17.60
N VAL A 20 -31.75 -1.66 17.16
CA VAL A 20 -32.80 -1.19 16.25
C VAL A 20 -34.12 -1.65 16.87
N PHE A 21 -34.89 -0.70 17.42
CA PHE A 21 -36.33 -0.46 17.19
C PHE A 21 -37.01 0.22 18.39
N SER A 22 -37.78 1.29 18.08
CA SER A 22 -38.90 1.85 18.86
C SER A 22 -38.52 2.52 20.20
N ARG A 23 -38.75 3.81 20.47
CA ARG A 23 -40.02 4.57 20.42
C ARG A 23 -39.70 6.06 20.69
N LEU A 24 -40.64 6.92 20.31
CA LEU A 24 -40.59 8.39 20.35
C LEU A 24 -40.03 8.98 21.67
N ALA A 25 -38.97 9.77 21.55
CA ALA A 25 -38.61 10.81 22.52
C ALA A 25 -38.01 11.99 21.75
N THR A 26 -38.54 13.18 22.00
CA THR A 26 -38.22 14.45 21.34
C THR A 26 -36.77 14.86 21.58
N CYS A 27 -35.95 14.92 20.52
CA CYS A 27 -34.63 15.53 20.58
C CYS A 27 -34.79 17.05 20.51
N ASN A 28 -34.48 17.75 21.61
CA ASN A 28 -34.20 19.18 21.58
C ASN A 28 -32.72 19.39 21.92
N GLU A 29 -32.09 20.18 21.07
CA GLU A 29 -30.80 20.87 21.20
C GLU A 29 -29.47 20.15 20.89
N LYS A 30 -28.88 20.68 19.80
CA LYS A 30 -27.47 20.90 19.44
C LYS A 30 -26.86 19.90 18.43
N PRO A 31 -26.39 20.37 17.25
CA PRO A 31 -25.79 19.49 16.27
C PRO A 31 -24.39 19.14 16.75
N GLU A 32 -24.24 17.95 17.34
CA GLU A 32 -22.94 17.31 17.42
C GLU A 32 -22.47 17.03 15.99
N SER A 33 -21.35 17.66 15.67
CA SER A 33 -20.51 17.39 14.51
C SER A 33 -20.52 15.90 14.16
N SER A 34 -21.20 15.61 13.06
CA SER A 34 -21.22 14.34 12.36
C SER A 34 -19.86 13.65 12.39
N CYS A 35 -19.87 12.43 12.91
CA CYS A 35 -18.82 11.42 12.80
C CYS A 35 -18.51 11.11 11.33
N VAL A 36 -17.57 11.86 10.76
CA VAL A 36 -16.81 11.44 9.59
C VAL A 36 -15.37 11.31 10.06
N LEU A 37 -14.89 10.08 10.25
CA LEU A 37 -13.46 9.82 10.24
C LEU A 37 -13.00 10.02 8.79
N ASN A 38 -12.80 11.27 8.40
CA ASN A 38 -11.96 11.61 7.26
C ASN A 38 -10.54 11.27 7.71
N THR A 39 -10.17 10.00 7.59
CA THR A 39 -8.76 9.60 7.53
C THR A 39 -8.22 10.08 6.19
N GLU A 40 -8.01 11.39 6.09
CA GLU A 40 -7.06 11.91 5.11
C GLU A 40 -5.74 11.20 5.37
N VAL A 41 -5.24 10.50 4.35
CA VAL A 41 -3.93 9.87 4.45
C VAL A 41 -2.94 11.01 4.49
N GLU A 42 -2.27 11.15 5.62
CA GLU A 42 -1.32 12.22 5.89
C GLU A 42 -0.15 12.13 4.89
N LEU A 43 0.21 13.26 4.28
CA LEU A 43 1.30 13.37 3.31
C LEU A 43 2.65 13.40 4.04
N LEU A 44 3.02 12.29 4.68
CA LEU A 44 4.25 12.22 5.47
C LEU A 44 5.47 11.92 4.60
N SER A 45 6.58 12.62 4.87
CA SER A 45 7.88 12.37 4.25
C SER A 45 9.01 12.59 5.25
N GLU A 46 10.02 11.72 5.25
CA GLU A 46 11.29 11.95 5.96
C GLU A 46 12.20 12.92 5.19
N GLN A 47 11.98 13.09 3.88
CA GLN A 47 12.83 13.85 2.97
C GLN A 47 12.17 15.12 2.44
N GLY A 48 10.97 15.47 2.94
CA GLY A 48 10.22 16.64 2.49
C GLY A 48 9.68 16.53 1.06
N VAL A 49 9.47 15.31 0.56
CA VAL A 49 8.90 15.06 -0.78
C VAL A 49 7.41 15.41 -0.77
N ASP A 50 6.99 16.20 -1.75
CA ASP A 50 5.58 16.48 -1.99
C ASP A 50 4.91 15.35 -2.78
N TYR A 51 3.95 14.68 -2.14
CA TYR A 51 3.17 13.59 -2.72
C TYR A 51 1.77 14.03 -3.21
N THR A 52 1.46 15.32 -3.20
CA THR A 52 0.15 15.85 -3.57
C THR A 52 -0.27 15.39 -4.97
N ARG A 53 0.64 15.49 -5.95
CA ARG A 53 0.36 15.07 -7.32
C ARG A 53 0.05 13.58 -7.43
N LEU A 54 0.80 12.73 -6.73
CA LEU A 54 0.55 11.29 -6.71
C LEU A 54 -0.85 10.99 -6.14
N ARG A 55 -1.20 11.62 -5.02
CA ARG A 55 -2.50 11.47 -4.37
C ARG A 55 -3.64 11.87 -5.30
N GLU A 56 -3.52 13.00 -6.00
CA GLU A 56 -4.54 13.48 -6.95
C GLU A 56 -4.73 12.52 -8.14
N LEU A 57 -3.63 12.03 -8.73
CA LEU A 57 -3.67 11.09 -9.83
C LEU A 57 -4.36 9.78 -9.43
N LEU A 58 -4.04 9.27 -8.23
CA LEU A 58 -4.66 8.06 -7.69
C LEU A 58 -6.15 8.27 -7.37
N ALA A 59 -6.51 9.41 -6.76
CA ALA A 59 -7.90 9.75 -6.51
C ALA A 59 -8.73 9.84 -7.79
N ALA A 60 -8.13 10.33 -8.88
CA ALA A 60 -8.74 10.40 -10.20
C ALA A 60 -8.68 9.07 -11.00
N SER A 61 -8.17 7.98 -10.40
CA SER A 61 -7.96 6.68 -11.08
C SER A 61 -7.11 6.78 -12.35
N GLN A 62 -6.20 7.76 -12.43
CA GLN A 62 -5.26 7.92 -13.53
C GLN A 62 -4.05 7.02 -13.31
N TRP A 63 -4.27 5.70 -13.38
CA TRP A 63 -3.34 4.67 -12.92
C TRP A 63 -1.96 4.73 -13.59
N LYS A 64 -1.92 5.03 -14.89
CA LYS A 64 -0.67 5.09 -15.66
C LYS A 64 0.17 6.30 -15.29
N GLU A 65 -0.48 7.45 -15.11
CA GLU A 65 0.16 8.68 -14.68
C GLU A 65 0.60 8.58 -13.23
N ALA A 66 -0.22 7.98 -12.35
CA ALA A 66 0.12 7.72 -10.95
C ALA A 66 1.33 6.79 -10.82
N ASP A 67 1.43 5.77 -11.66
CA ASP A 67 2.56 4.84 -11.70
C ASP A 67 3.87 5.55 -12.11
N LYS A 68 3.83 6.41 -13.14
CA LYS A 68 4.97 7.26 -13.51
C LYS A 68 5.34 8.22 -12.39
N GLU A 69 4.36 8.86 -11.76
CA GLU A 69 4.64 9.78 -10.65
C GLU A 69 5.20 9.05 -9.44
N THR A 70 4.75 7.81 -9.18
CA THR A 70 5.34 6.95 -8.14
C THR A 70 6.84 6.74 -8.39
N ALA A 71 7.25 6.46 -9.63
CA ALA A 71 8.66 6.36 -9.97
C ALA A 71 9.42 7.67 -9.71
N ASN A 72 8.83 8.82 -10.08
CA ASN A 72 9.44 10.15 -9.88
C ASN A 72 9.63 10.47 -8.39
N VAL A 73 8.59 10.34 -7.56
CA VAL A 73 8.66 10.69 -6.14
C VAL A 73 9.58 9.75 -5.37
N MET A 74 9.68 8.48 -5.79
CA MET A 74 10.64 7.58 -5.18
C MET A 74 12.09 7.92 -5.53
N LEU A 75 12.36 8.49 -6.71
CA LEU A 75 13.70 9.01 -7.01
C LEU A 75 14.00 10.27 -6.19
N LYS A 76 13.02 11.18 -6.04
CA LYS A 76 13.15 12.37 -5.16
C LYS A 76 13.44 11.98 -3.72
N ALA A 77 12.77 10.96 -3.20
CA ALA A 77 12.94 10.46 -1.83
C ALA A 77 14.34 9.92 -1.52
N VAL A 78 15.21 9.74 -2.52
CA VAL A 78 16.60 9.34 -2.32
C VAL A 78 17.59 10.28 -3.02
N GLY A 79 17.12 11.42 -3.56
CA GLY A 79 17.94 12.39 -4.27
C GLY A 79 18.59 11.88 -5.57
N ARG A 80 17.88 11.04 -6.33
CA ARG A 80 18.38 10.40 -7.56
C ARG A 80 17.60 10.72 -8.83
N GLU A 81 16.98 11.89 -8.87
CA GLU A 81 16.20 12.33 -10.03
C GLU A 81 17.06 12.43 -11.30
N LYS A 82 18.34 12.79 -11.17
CA LYS A 82 19.26 12.94 -12.31
C LYS A 82 19.63 11.58 -12.92
N GLU A 83 19.78 10.56 -12.09
CA GLU A 83 20.16 9.22 -12.51
C GLU A 83 18.97 8.45 -13.10
N GLY A 84 17.77 8.69 -12.58
CA GLY A 84 16.55 8.08 -13.12
C GLY A 84 16.36 6.60 -12.74
N TYR A 85 17.18 6.07 -11.81
CA TYR A 85 17.04 4.71 -11.27
C TYR A 85 17.48 4.65 -9.81
N LEU A 86 16.91 3.73 -9.04
CA LEU A 86 17.42 3.39 -7.70
C LEU A 86 18.50 2.32 -7.81
N ASN A 87 19.53 2.41 -6.97
CA ASN A 87 20.51 1.34 -6.79
C ASN A 87 20.12 0.52 -5.55
N ILE A 88 20.83 -0.59 -5.33
CA ILE A 88 20.56 -1.50 -4.21
C ILE A 88 20.70 -0.79 -2.84
N GLU A 89 21.67 0.11 -2.69
CA GLU A 89 21.91 0.80 -1.42
C GLU A 89 20.80 1.82 -1.11
N ASP A 90 20.29 2.52 -2.12
CA ASP A 90 19.13 3.41 -1.98
C ASP A 90 17.88 2.62 -1.58
N ILE A 91 17.68 1.43 -2.16
CA ILE A 91 16.54 0.57 -1.81
C ILE A 91 16.64 0.12 -0.36
N LYS A 92 17.80 -0.39 0.07
CA LYS A 92 18.00 -0.86 1.45
C LYS A 92 17.81 0.24 2.49
N LYS A 93 18.05 1.50 2.11
CA LYS A 93 17.93 2.67 3.00
C LYS A 93 16.70 3.52 2.70
N PHE A 94 15.81 3.07 1.80
CA PHE A 94 14.69 3.86 1.35
C PHE A 94 13.84 4.33 2.55
N PRO A 95 13.52 5.62 2.70
CA PRO A 95 12.86 6.13 3.90
C PRO A 95 11.49 5.47 4.12
N CYS A 96 11.20 5.04 5.36
CA CYS A 96 10.00 4.25 5.61
C CYS A 96 8.73 5.09 5.62
N LYS A 97 8.76 6.35 6.08
CA LYS A 97 7.56 7.21 6.00
C LYS A 97 7.15 7.43 4.55
N ASP A 98 8.12 7.72 3.68
CA ASP A 98 7.91 7.89 2.25
C ASP A 98 7.32 6.63 1.59
N LEU A 99 7.90 5.46 1.89
CA LEU A 99 7.39 4.20 1.35
C LEU A 99 5.95 3.91 1.82
N ARG A 100 5.65 4.16 3.10
CA ARG A 100 4.30 3.99 3.68
C ARG A 100 3.30 4.97 3.08
N THR A 101 3.66 6.23 2.89
CA THR A 101 2.79 7.24 2.28
C THR A 101 2.39 6.83 0.87
N ILE A 102 3.36 6.39 0.06
CA ILE A 102 3.10 5.89 -1.29
C ILE A 102 2.18 4.66 -1.24
N ASP A 103 2.50 3.67 -0.41
CA ASP A 103 1.71 2.45 -0.30
C ASP A 103 0.26 2.72 0.14
N GLN A 104 0.08 3.56 1.15
CA GLN A 104 -1.24 3.93 1.67
C GLN A 104 -2.11 4.61 0.62
N PHE A 105 -1.55 5.46 -0.25
CA PHE A 105 -2.32 6.02 -1.36
C PHE A 105 -2.75 4.94 -2.35
N TRP A 106 -1.82 4.07 -2.77
CA TRP A 106 -2.16 2.99 -3.69
C TRP A 106 -3.23 2.07 -3.13
N VAL A 107 -3.07 1.63 -1.88
CA VAL A 107 -4.05 0.78 -1.18
C VAL A 107 -5.39 1.49 -1.05
N LYS A 108 -5.42 2.74 -0.58
CA LYS A 108 -6.67 3.48 -0.36
C LYS A 108 -7.46 3.67 -1.65
N TYR A 109 -6.85 4.23 -2.68
CA TYR A 109 -7.57 4.60 -3.90
C TYR A 109 -7.89 3.41 -4.81
N SER A 110 -7.19 2.29 -4.64
CA SER A 110 -7.49 1.04 -5.34
C SER A 110 -8.41 0.09 -4.56
N SER A 111 -8.93 0.50 -3.39
CA SER A 111 -9.71 -0.38 -2.50
C SER A 111 -8.95 -1.66 -2.10
N GLY A 112 -7.65 -1.53 -1.83
CA GLY A 112 -6.77 -2.62 -1.42
C GLY A 112 -6.29 -3.52 -2.57
N HIS A 113 -6.55 -3.14 -3.82
CA HIS A 113 -6.19 -3.96 -4.99
C HIS A 113 -4.72 -3.80 -5.42
N PHE A 114 -4.16 -2.61 -5.23
CA PHE A 114 -2.80 -2.22 -5.59
C PHE A 114 -2.02 -1.70 -4.38
N GLY A 115 -0.70 -1.78 -4.45
CA GLY A 115 0.20 -1.38 -3.37
C GLY A 115 1.44 -2.27 -3.27
N PHE A 116 2.50 -1.75 -2.67
CA PHE A 116 3.71 -2.50 -2.37
C PHE A 116 3.49 -3.52 -1.25
N SER A 117 2.65 -3.21 -0.25
CA SER A 117 2.22 -4.17 0.78
C SER A 117 1.46 -5.35 0.16
N VAL A 118 0.58 -5.05 -0.81
CA VAL A 118 -0.15 -6.07 -1.58
C VAL A 118 0.82 -6.97 -2.38
N GLN A 119 1.77 -6.37 -3.09
CA GLN A 119 2.80 -7.10 -3.84
C GLN A 119 3.69 -7.94 -2.91
N LYS A 120 4.07 -7.40 -1.75
CA LYS A 120 4.92 -8.07 -0.76
C LYS A 120 4.22 -9.30 -0.18
N ARG A 121 2.92 -9.21 0.15
CA ARG A 121 2.12 -10.38 0.54
C ARG A 121 2.13 -11.46 -0.55
N ILE A 122 1.91 -11.07 -1.81
CA ILE A 122 1.95 -12.01 -2.93
C ILE A 122 3.36 -12.61 -3.10
N TRP A 123 4.41 -11.82 -2.93
CA TRP A 123 5.79 -12.29 -2.98
C TRP A 123 6.09 -13.33 -1.90
N GLU A 124 5.59 -13.14 -0.67
CA GLU A 124 5.65 -14.14 0.41
C GLU A 124 4.88 -15.42 0.04
N GLU A 125 3.67 -15.29 -0.53
CA GLU A 125 2.84 -16.43 -0.96
C GLU A 125 3.51 -17.29 -2.04
N VAL A 126 4.31 -16.72 -2.94
CA VAL A 126 4.98 -17.45 -4.02
C VAL A 126 6.38 -17.96 -3.67
N GLY A 127 6.87 -17.67 -2.46
CA GLY A 127 8.10 -18.25 -1.91
C GLY A 127 8.92 -17.32 -1.02
N GLY A 128 8.83 -16.00 -1.19
CA GLY A 128 9.54 -15.03 -0.35
C GLY A 128 11.08 -15.08 -0.44
N ASN A 129 11.64 -15.66 -1.51
CA ASN A 129 13.09 -15.72 -1.70
C ASN A 129 13.58 -14.61 -2.64
N SER A 130 14.84 -14.22 -2.46
CA SER A 130 15.54 -13.28 -3.35
C SER A 130 16.19 -14.00 -4.55
N ASP A 131 15.41 -14.85 -5.22
CA ASP A 131 15.82 -15.61 -6.41
C ASP A 131 14.94 -15.31 -7.62
N TYR A 132 15.41 -15.73 -8.80
CA TYR A 132 14.71 -15.48 -10.07
C TYR A 132 13.38 -16.23 -10.15
N GLU A 133 13.31 -17.46 -9.63
CA GLU A 133 12.10 -18.29 -9.67
C GLU A 133 10.94 -17.65 -8.90
N THR A 134 11.20 -17.14 -7.69
CA THR A 134 10.20 -16.42 -6.89
C THR A 134 9.76 -15.14 -7.58
N PHE A 135 10.70 -14.42 -8.20
CA PHE A 135 10.38 -13.19 -8.93
C PHE A 135 9.54 -13.45 -10.18
N GLU A 136 9.82 -14.55 -10.91
CA GLU A 136 9.03 -14.98 -12.07
C GLU A 136 7.61 -15.37 -11.65
N LYS A 137 7.44 -16.16 -10.57
CA LYS A 137 6.12 -16.51 -10.02
C LYS A 137 5.33 -15.29 -9.59
N LEU A 138 5.99 -14.32 -8.94
CA LEU A 138 5.37 -13.04 -8.60
C LEU A 138 4.91 -12.33 -9.88
N GLY A 139 5.79 -12.21 -10.87
CA GLY A 139 5.51 -11.57 -12.16
C GLY A 139 4.31 -12.18 -12.86
N GLU A 140 4.17 -13.51 -12.88
CA GLU A 140 3.00 -14.17 -13.45
C GLU A 140 1.74 -13.87 -12.62
N ARG A 141 1.86 -13.92 -11.29
CA ARG A 141 0.73 -13.74 -10.36
C ARG A 141 0.13 -12.33 -10.42
N VAL A 142 0.98 -11.31 -10.54
CA VAL A 142 0.55 -9.90 -10.63
C VAL A 142 0.37 -9.44 -12.08
N GLY A 143 0.66 -10.29 -13.07
CA GLY A 143 0.43 -10.00 -14.50
C GLY A 143 1.52 -9.14 -15.17
N TRP A 144 2.75 -9.16 -14.66
CA TRP A 144 3.92 -8.54 -15.30
C TRP A 144 4.60 -9.43 -16.34
N SER A 145 4.35 -10.74 -16.28
CA SER A 145 4.80 -11.70 -17.28
C SER A 145 3.64 -12.59 -17.72
N LYS A 146 3.75 -13.16 -18.93
CA LYS A 146 2.80 -14.12 -19.46
C LYS A 146 3.55 -15.21 -20.18
N ARG A 147 3.38 -16.47 -19.74
CA ARG A 147 4.05 -17.65 -20.34
C ARG A 147 5.57 -17.46 -20.39
N GLY A 148 6.18 -17.07 -19.27
CA GLY A 148 7.64 -16.84 -19.16
C GLY A 148 8.17 -15.59 -19.88
N SER A 149 7.32 -14.76 -20.50
CA SER A 149 7.76 -13.52 -21.17
C SER A 149 7.33 -12.28 -20.39
N TRP A 150 8.30 -11.46 -19.98
CA TRP A 150 8.06 -10.18 -19.30
C TRP A 150 7.43 -9.15 -20.23
N LEU A 151 6.35 -8.53 -19.80
CA LEU A 151 5.66 -7.49 -20.56
C LEU A 151 6.46 -6.19 -20.57
N ASN A 152 6.38 -5.50 -21.70
CA ASN A 152 6.82 -4.11 -21.80
C ASN A 152 5.83 -3.20 -21.08
N TYR A 153 6.31 -2.06 -20.59
CA TYR A 153 5.48 -1.07 -19.90
C TYR A 153 4.24 -0.64 -20.70
N SER A 154 4.39 -0.50 -22.03
CA SER A 154 3.30 -0.15 -22.93
C SER A 154 2.21 -1.23 -23.04
N ALA A 155 2.52 -2.48 -22.67
CA ALA A 155 1.61 -3.62 -22.71
C ALA A 155 0.95 -3.94 -21.36
N LEU A 156 1.24 -3.18 -20.30
CA LEU A 156 0.60 -3.34 -18.99
C LEU A 156 -0.84 -2.81 -19.00
N THR A 157 -1.65 -3.33 -18.09
CA THR A 157 -3.06 -2.94 -17.94
C THR A 157 -3.19 -1.90 -16.83
N PHE A 158 -3.47 -0.66 -17.19
CA PHE A 158 -3.61 0.47 -16.25
C PHE A 158 -5.08 0.68 -15.86
N SER A 159 -5.69 -0.34 -15.26
CA SER A 159 -7.05 -0.30 -14.72
C SER A 159 -7.21 -1.34 -13.61
N THR A 160 -8.29 -1.24 -12.84
CA THR A 160 -8.63 -2.21 -11.79
C THR A 160 -9.03 -3.59 -12.32
N GLN A 161 -9.12 -3.78 -13.65
CA GLN A 161 -9.26 -5.10 -14.27
C GLN A 161 -7.94 -5.89 -14.29
N ALA A 162 -6.80 -5.22 -14.04
CA ALA A 162 -5.53 -5.90 -13.88
C ALA A 162 -5.52 -6.80 -12.63
N PRO A 163 -4.64 -7.80 -12.54
CA PRO A 163 -4.53 -8.65 -11.35
C PRO A 163 -4.22 -7.86 -10.08
N MET A 164 -4.54 -8.45 -8.92
CA MET A 164 -4.16 -7.89 -7.62
C MET A 164 -2.64 -7.71 -7.54
N GLY A 165 -2.19 -6.57 -7.01
CA GLY A 165 -0.78 -6.20 -6.92
C GLY A 165 -0.13 -5.78 -8.25
N HIS A 166 -0.87 -5.67 -9.35
CA HIS A 166 -0.30 -5.29 -10.66
C HIS A 166 0.43 -3.94 -10.63
N LEU A 167 -0.05 -2.99 -9.84
CA LEU A 167 0.54 -1.67 -9.68
C LEU A 167 0.90 -1.43 -8.20
N PRO A 168 1.92 -0.59 -7.92
CA PRO A 168 2.79 0.11 -8.87
C PRO A 168 3.77 -0.83 -9.58
N PHE A 169 4.05 -0.61 -10.86
CA PHE A 169 5.02 -1.38 -11.63
C PHE A 169 6.44 -0.81 -11.48
N ARG A 170 7.26 -1.51 -10.71
CA ARG A 170 8.68 -1.18 -10.52
C ARG A 170 9.58 -2.05 -11.41
N ARG A 171 9.64 -1.76 -12.72
CA ARG A 171 10.78 -2.23 -13.53
C ARG A 171 11.88 -1.19 -13.46
N GLN A 172 12.87 -1.44 -12.61
CA GLN A 172 14.09 -0.65 -12.65
C GLN A 172 14.66 -0.73 -14.08
N ARG A 173 15.09 0.41 -14.63
CA ARG A 173 15.91 0.42 -15.85
C ARG A 173 17.26 -0.15 -15.49
N VAL A 174 17.37 -1.47 -15.46
CA VAL A 174 18.67 -2.14 -15.40
C VAL A 174 19.07 -2.40 -16.84
N ARG A 175 20.26 -1.92 -17.22
CA ARG A 175 20.80 -2.11 -18.57
C ARG A 175 21.18 -3.56 -18.86
N ASP A 176 21.39 -4.42 -17.85
CA ASP A 176 21.76 -5.83 -18.04
C ASP A 176 21.25 -6.78 -16.92
N LEU A 177 20.81 -7.97 -17.36
CA LEU A 177 20.42 -9.23 -16.68
C LEU A 177 19.24 -9.25 -15.68
N ASP A 178 18.26 -10.10 -15.98
CA ASP A 178 17.09 -10.43 -15.13
C ASP A 178 17.46 -10.90 -13.70
N PHE A 179 18.66 -11.47 -13.52
CA PHE A 179 19.20 -11.83 -12.20
C PHE A 179 19.38 -10.61 -11.29
N TYR A 180 19.81 -9.47 -11.84
CA TYR A 180 19.92 -8.23 -11.08
C TYR A 180 18.54 -7.70 -10.70
N VAL A 181 17.55 -7.80 -11.60
CA VAL A 181 16.15 -7.40 -11.33
C VAL A 181 15.55 -8.24 -10.20
N ALA A 182 15.75 -9.56 -10.21
CA ALA A 182 15.28 -10.44 -9.14
C ALA A 182 15.91 -10.10 -7.79
N ARG A 183 17.23 -9.84 -7.78
CA ARG A 183 17.95 -9.46 -6.56
C ARG A 183 17.52 -8.09 -6.02
N VAL A 184 17.33 -7.12 -6.92
CA VAL A 184 16.76 -5.81 -6.61
C VAL A 184 15.34 -5.93 -6.07
N GLY A 185 14.50 -6.76 -6.71
CA GLY A 185 13.13 -7.02 -6.28
C GLY A 185 13.09 -7.64 -4.89
N GLY A 186 13.96 -8.63 -4.63
CA GLY A 186 14.13 -9.22 -3.30
C GLY A 186 14.54 -8.19 -2.25
N PHE A 187 15.53 -7.35 -2.54
CA PHE A 187 15.91 -6.25 -1.63
C PHE A 187 14.78 -5.24 -1.43
N PHE A 188 13.98 -4.98 -2.46
CA PHE A 188 12.85 -4.07 -2.37
C PHE A 188 11.77 -4.62 -1.43
N TYR A 189 11.32 -5.87 -1.62
CA TYR A 189 10.30 -6.47 -0.75
C TYR A 189 10.82 -6.73 0.66
N SER A 190 12.10 -7.04 0.81
CA SER A 190 12.77 -7.04 2.12
C SER A 190 12.68 -5.65 2.77
N ARG A 191 12.94 -4.56 2.03
CA ARG A 191 12.79 -3.21 2.55
C ARG A 191 11.35 -2.91 2.96
N VAL A 192 10.38 -3.25 2.11
CA VAL A 192 8.93 -3.11 2.40
C VAL A 192 8.61 -3.78 3.74
N ALA A 193 9.08 -5.02 3.95
CA ALA A 193 8.91 -5.73 5.22
C ALA A 193 9.54 -4.99 6.42
N THR A 194 10.78 -4.51 6.29
CA THR A 194 11.45 -3.75 7.38
C THR A 194 10.79 -2.40 7.68
N CYS A 195 9.98 -1.88 6.75
CA CYS A 195 9.16 -0.70 6.96
C CYS A 195 7.78 -1.03 7.55
N ASN A 196 7.54 -2.26 8.02
CA ASN A 196 6.27 -2.71 8.60
C ASN A 196 5.07 -2.55 7.63
N LEU A 197 5.29 -2.93 6.38
CA LEU A 197 4.28 -3.06 5.34
C LEU A 197 4.07 -4.54 4.96
#